data_AF-A0A6A6NGH3-F1
#
_entry.id   AF-A0A6A6NGH3-F1
#
_cell.length_a   1.000
_cell.length_b   1.000
_cell.length_c   1.000
_cell.angle_alpha   90.00
_cell.angle_beta   90.00
_cell.angle_gamma   90.00
#
_symmetry.space_group_name_H-M   'P 1'
#
loop_
_entity.id
_entity.type
_entity.pdbx_description
1 polymer ?
#
loop_
_entity_poly.entity_id
_entity_poly.type
_entity_poly.pdbx_seq_one_letter_code
_entity_poly.pdbx_strand_id
1 'polypeptide(L)'
;MRTMPLQLCLIWKKLDEITKSAEDESEVLEDFHVKKAKNASLESCRKRCFDGDKEKEAGKGGASKKPKKEGVDFAKLGFEQAPDLPCNTRIKIKEMGGTEIALVIMKQLSTTDLSKHHNRISIPAKQIMNEFLTVEEKGRLNHRDGKHLKGIDVMVIGPSESDEVIKMCLKKWDMNSNSSYALVSGWYSLVKANMELLKENAIAQFWSFRLRGELWFQLIIVRERDQVNVNSEDNGDGVSTINNGELISTSHSSSIAHQ
;
A
#
# COMPACT_ATOMS: atom_id res chain seq x y z
N MET A 1 34.33 -6.25 -8.40
CA MET A 1 33.43 -5.09 -8.31
C MET A 1 32.14 -5.46 -9.05
N ARG A 2 31.04 -5.75 -8.33
CA ARG A 2 29.75 -6.02 -8.98
C ARG A 2 29.10 -4.68 -9.28
N THR A 3 28.95 -4.35 -10.56
CA THR A 3 28.26 -3.15 -11.02
C THR A 3 26.79 -3.27 -10.63
N MET A 4 26.30 -2.33 -9.81
CA MET A 4 24.87 -2.21 -9.51
C MET A 4 24.10 -2.00 -10.82
N PRO A 5 22.95 -2.67 -11.04
CA PRO A 5 22.10 -2.43 -12.19
C PRO A 5 21.76 -0.94 -12.31
N LEU A 6 21.72 -0.41 -13.54
CA LEU A 6 21.47 1.02 -13.78
C LEU A 6 20.17 1.52 -13.14
N GLN A 7 19.16 0.66 -13.04
CA GLN A 7 17.90 0.94 -12.33
C GLN A 7 18.11 1.17 -10.83
N LEU A 8 18.84 0.29 -10.14
CA LEU A 8 19.20 0.47 -8.74
C LEU A 8 20.02 1.76 -8.53
N CYS A 9 20.96 2.06 -9.43
CA CYS A 9 21.75 3.30 -9.34
C CYS A 9 20.89 4.57 -9.44
N LEU A 10 19.85 4.58 -10.27
CA LEU A 10 18.90 5.69 -10.35
C LEU A 10 18.04 5.80 -9.09
N ILE A 11 17.65 4.67 -8.50
CA ILE A 11 16.94 4.64 -7.21
C ILE A 11 17.81 5.21 -6.10
N TRP A 12 19.07 4.78 -5.98
CA TRP A 12 20.01 5.31 -5.00
C TRP A 12 20.22 6.82 -5.17
N LYS A 13 20.37 7.31 -6.41
CA LYS A 13 20.52 8.75 -6.68
C LYS A 13 19.28 9.54 -6.31
N LYS A 14 18.08 9.03 -6.63
CA LYS A 14 16.81 9.70 -6.30
C LYS A 14 16.51 9.65 -4.81
N LEU A 15 16.84 8.54 -4.13
CA LEU A 15 16.74 8.42 -2.68
C LEU A 15 17.72 9.36 -1.98
N ASP A 16 18.98 9.43 -2.42
CA ASP A 16 19.97 10.35 -1.86
C ASP A 16 19.53 11.81 -2.05
N GLU A 17 19.01 12.18 -3.23
CA GLU A 17 18.47 13.53 -3.51
C GLU A 17 17.27 13.87 -2.61
N ILE A 18 16.36 12.92 -2.40
CA ILE A 18 15.23 13.09 -1.47
C ILE A 18 15.72 13.24 -0.02
N THR A 19 16.69 12.44 0.42
CA THR A 19 17.22 12.55 1.79
C THR A 19 17.98 13.86 2.01
N LYS A 20 18.72 14.35 1.00
CA LYS A 20 19.42 15.64 1.07
C LYS A 20 18.47 16.82 1.15
N SER A 21 17.37 16.79 0.38
CA SER A 21 16.34 17.84 0.45
C SER A 21 15.58 17.88 1.79
N ALA A 22 15.59 16.80 2.57
CA ALA A 22 14.99 16.77 3.91
C ALA A 22 15.86 17.43 4.99
N GLU A 23 17.18 17.53 4.77
CA GLU A 23 18.12 18.18 5.70
C GLU A 23 18.15 19.71 5.48
N ASP A 24 18.01 20.18 4.23
CA ASP A 24 18.02 21.62 3.87
C ASP A 24 16.71 22.37 4.22
N GLU A 25 15.57 21.69 4.38
CA GLU A 25 14.30 22.36 4.75
C GLU A 25 14.19 22.68 6.26
N SER A 26 15.17 22.28 7.08
CA SER A 26 15.21 22.65 8.51
C SER A 26 15.66 24.10 8.78
N GLU A 27 16.20 24.81 7.78
CA GLU A 27 16.69 26.20 7.92
C GLU A 27 15.86 27.28 7.20
N VAL A 28 14.76 26.94 6.51
CA VAL A 28 13.94 27.93 5.74
C VAL A 28 12.55 28.18 6.36
N LEU A 29 12.34 27.80 7.63
CA LEU A 29 11.04 27.89 8.32
C LEU A 29 10.92 29.04 9.33
N GLU A 30 11.59 30.18 9.14
CA GLU A 30 11.31 31.40 9.93
C GLU A 30 10.65 32.55 9.15
N ASP A 31 10.59 32.53 7.82
CA ASP A 31 10.27 33.76 7.06
C ASP A 31 8.83 33.83 6.46
N PHE A 32 7.96 32.84 6.73
CA PHE A 32 6.57 32.85 6.23
C PHE A 32 5.53 33.44 7.21
N HIS A 33 5.92 33.75 8.45
CA HIS A 33 4.99 34.19 9.50
C HIS A 33 4.53 35.66 9.39
N VAL A 34 5.13 36.48 8.52
CA VAL A 34 4.83 37.93 8.44
C VAL A 34 3.79 38.31 7.36
N LYS A 35 3.51 37.45 6.37
CA LYS A 35 2.65 37.83 5.22
C LYS A 35 1.15 37.49 5.33
N LYS A 36 0.71 36.77 6.37
CA LYS A 36 -0.72 36.40 6.52
C LYS A 36 -1.57 37.44 7.27
N ALA A 37 -0.96 38.48 7.83
CA ALA A 37 -1.63 39.44 8.71
C ALA A 37 -2.43 40.56 8.02
N LYS A 38 -2.66 40.52 6.70
CA LYS A 38 -3.35 41.62 5.99
C LYS A 38 -4.64 41.28 5.24
N ASN A 39 -5.06 40.02 5.18
CA ASN A 39 -6.33 39.63 4.55
C ASN A 39 -7.24 38.89 5.54
N ALA A 40 -7.61 39.58 6.62
CA ALA A 40 -8.66 39.15 7.54
C ALA A 40 -9.82 40.14 7.45
N SER A 41 -10.61 40.02 6.39
CA SER A 41 -11.97 40.56 6.33
C SER A 41 -12.71 39.90 5.18
N LEU A 42 -13.37 38.78 5.48
CA LEU A 42 -14.74 38.50 5.07
C LEU A 42 -15.12 37.10 5.57
N GLU A 43 -16.00 37.17 6.55
CA GLU A 43 -16.73 36.10 7.18
C GLU A 43 -17.57 35.34 6.16
N SER A 44 -17.42 34.01 6.10
CA SER A 44 -18.50 33.15 5.60
C SER A 44 -18.40 31.77 6.24
N CYS A 45 -19.22 31.61 7.26
CA CYS A 45 -19.51 30.37 7.95
C CYS A 45 -20.19 29.40 6.98
N ARG A 46 -19.42 28.59 6.24
CA ARG A 46 -19.98 27.52 5.39
C ARG A 46 -20.28 26.28 6.22
N LYS A 47 -21.53 26.27 6.68
CA LYS A 47 -22.37 25.14 7.08
C LYS A 47 -21.99 23.85 6.37
N ARG A 48 -21.87 22.79 7.17
CA ARG A 48 -21.91 21.38 6.77
C ARG A 48 -23.17 21.13 5.93
N CYS A 49 -23.05 20.51 4.77
CA CYS A 49 -24.20 20.07 3.99
C CYS A 49 -24.89 18.92 4.74
N PHE A 50 -26.01 19.24 5.37
CA PHE A 50 -27.08 18.31 5.68
C PHE A 50 -28.31 18.95 5.04
N ASP A 51 -28.70 18.47 3.86
CA ASP A 51 -29.95 18.88 3.23
C ASP A 51 -31.10 18.24 4.00
N GLY A 52 -31.81 19.08 4.76
CA GLY A 52 -33.10 18.78 5.36
C GLY A 52 -33.96 20.03 5.23
N ASP A 53 -34.95 19.98 4.35
CA ASP A 53 -36.37 20.14 4.68
C ASP A 53 -37.20 20.50 3.44
N LYS A 54 -38.10 19.58 3.06
CA LYS A 54 -39.43 19.95 2.57
C LYS A 54 -40.44 19.07 3.30
N GLU A 55 -41.21 19.71 4.17
CA GLU A 55 -42.34 19.15 4.88
C GLU A 55 -43.43 18.67 3.91
N LYS A 56 -44.00 17.48 4.17
CA LYS A 56 -45.44 17.31 4.37
C LYS A 56 -45.81 15.91 4.89
N GLU A 57 -46.55 15.97 5.99
CA GLU A 57 -47.60 15.06 6.48
C GLU A 57 -47.27 13.71 7.11
N ALA A 58 -48.08 13.43 8.14
CA ALA A 58 -47.92 12.39 9.14
C ALA A 58 -48.02 10.98 8.53
N GLY A 59 -46.96 10.20 8.71
CA GLY A 59 -46.96 8.75 8.47
C GLY A 59 -45.88 8.09 9.33
N LYS A 60 -46.29 7.17 10.21
CA LYS A 60 -45.40 6.29 10.98
C LYS A 60 -44.45 5.56 10.02
N GLY A 61 -43.13 5.74 10.17
CA GLY A 61 -42.12 5.03 9.38
C GLY A 61 -40.77 5.02 10.10
N GLY A 62 -40.24 3.83 10.38
CA GLY A 62 -39.14 3.59 11.29
C GLY A 62 -37.79 4.20 10.87
N ALA A 63 -36.97 4.48 11.89
CA ALA A 63 -35.57 4.84 11.73
C ALA A 63 -34.82 3.71 11.02
N SER A 64 -34.58 3.87 9.72
CA SER A 64 -33.65 3.03 8.97
C SER A 64 -32.24 3.24 9.50
N LYS A 65 -31.81 2.40 10.44
CA LYS A 65 -30.42 2.26 10.84
C LYS A 65 -29.61 2.01 9.57
N LYS A 66 -28.70 2.92 9.20
CA LYS A 66 -27.69 2.63 8.18
C LYS A 66 -27.00 1.32 8.58
N PRO A 67 -26.92 0.31 7.70
CA PRO A 67 -26.25 -0.93 8.04
C PRO A 67 -24.80 -0.60 8.42
N LYS A 68 -24.35 -1.11 9.57
CA LYS A 68 -22.91 -1.14 9.87
C LYS A 68 -22.28 -1.89 8.71
N LYS A 69 -21.36 -1.26 7.97
CA LYS A 69 -20.52 -2.00 7.03
C LYS A 69 -19.70 -2.98 7.87
N GLU A 70 -20.14 -4.22 7.91
CA GLU A 70 -19.33 -5.33 8.38
C GLU A 70 -18.02 -5.34 7.57
N GLY A 71 -16.91 -5.72 8.21
CA GLY A 71 -15.62 -5.78 7.53
C GLY A 71 -15.69 -6.67 6.29
N VAL A 72 -14.88 -6.36 5.28
CA VAL A 72 -14.79 -7.20 4.08
C VAL A 72 -14.29 -8.58 4.49
N ASP A 73 -15.05 -9.61 4.12
CA ASP A 73 -14.69 -11.01 4.31
C ASP A 73 -13.75 -11.43 3.17
N PHE A 74 -12.44 -11.38 3.43
CA PHE A 74 -11.42 -11.68 2.44
C PHE A 74 -11.44 -13.16 1.99
N ALA A 75 -11.93 -14.08 2.83
CA ALA A 75 -12.07 -15.48 2.46
C ALA A 75 -13.11 -15.66 1.33
N LYS A 76 -14.22 -14.90 1.38
CA LYS A 76 -15.21 -14.87 0.27
C LYS A 76 -14.66 -14.28 -1.03
N LEU A 77 -13.55 -13.56 -0.96
CA LEU A 77 -12.85 -13.01 -2.12
C LEU A 77 -11.69 -13.91 -2.60
N GLY A 78 -11.61 -15.15 -2.12
CA GLY A 78 -10.56 -16.10 -2.49
C GLY A 78 -9.23 -15.91 -1.74
N PHE A 79 -9.22 -15.12 -0.67
CA PHE A 79 -8.05 -14.91 0.19
C PHE A 79 -8.27 -15.61 1.54
N GLU A 80 -8.10 -16.93 1.57
CA GLU A 80 -8.08 -17.70 2.83
C GLU A 80 -6.92 -17.26 3.74
N GLN A 81 -5.81 -16.86 3.13
CA GLN A 81 -4.67 -16.23 3.77
C GLN A 81 -4.26 -14.98 2.99
N ALA A 82 -3.66 -14.01 3.68
CA ALA A 82 -3.10 -12.83 3.05
C ALA A 82 -1.94 -13.24 2.13
N PRO A 83 -1.97 -12.91 0.82
CA PRO A 83 -0.84 -13.21 -0.05
C PRO A 83 0.44 -12.55 0.46
N ASP A 84 1.54 -13.29 0.44
CA ASP A 84 2.82 -12.78 0.90
C ASP A 84 3.38 -11.72 -0.07
N LEU A 85 4.33 -10.93 0.42
CA LEU A 85 5.03 -9.93 -0.35
C LEU A 85 5.77 -10.60 -1.55
N PRO A 86 5.50 -10.19 -2.81
CA PRO A 86 6.17 -10.74 -3.97
C PRO A 86 7.69 -10.71 -3.85
N CYS A 87 8.36 -11.80 -4.28
CA CYS A 87 9.80 -12.00 -4.07
C CYS A 87 10.64 -10.84 -4.62
N ASN A 88 10.32 -10.35 -5.82
CA ASN A 88 11.01 -9.23 -6.45
C ASN A 88 10.89 -7.96 -5.61
N THR A 89 9.70 -7.67 -5.08
CA THR A 89 9.47 -6.51 -4.21
C THR A 89 10.23 -6.64 -2.89
N ARG A 90 10.24 -7.84 -2.29
CA ARG A 90 11.02 -8.13 -1.08
C ARG A 90 12.52 -7.95 -1.30
N ILE A 91 13.04 -8.43 -2.44
CA ILE A 91 14.45 -8.28 -2.82
C ILE A 91 14.79 -6.79 -2.97
N LYS A 92 13.99 -6.02 -3.72
CA LYS A 92 14.19 -4.57 -3.88
C LYS A 92 14.25 -3.84 -2.54
N ILE A 93 13.32 -4.13 -1.62
CA ILE A 93 13.32 -3.51 -0.28
C ILE A 93 14.62 -3.84 0.47
N LYS A 94 15.06 -5.10 0.45
CA LYS A 94 16.31 -5.51 1.10
C LYS A 94 17.55 -4.89 0.45
N GLU A 95 17.58 -4.78 -0.88
CA GLU A 95 18.68 -4.15 -1.61
C GLU A 95 18.82 -2.66 -1.27
N MET A 96 17.72 -1.96 -0.99
CA MET A 96 17.74 -0.59 -0.47
C MET A 96 18.21 -0.50 0.98
N GLY A 97 18.42 -1.62 1.68
CA GLY A 97 18.72 -1.66 3.11
C GLY A 97 17.47 -1.60 4.00
N GLY A 98 16.29 -1.90 3.44
CA GLY A 98 15.03 -1.99 4.18
C GLY A 98 15.01 -3.16 5.14
N THR A 99 14.49 -2.92 6.35
CA THR A 99 14.39 -3.87 7.46
C THR A 99 12.97 -3.91 8.02
N GLU A 100 12.67 -4.83 8.94
CA GLU A 100 11.37 -4.91 9.63
C GLU A 100 10.15 -4.89 8.69
N ILE A 101 10.22 -5.70 7.63
CA ILE A 101 9.15 -5.79 6.63
C ILE A 101 7.94 -6.51 7.24
N ALA A 102 6.79 -5.82 7.31
CA ALA A 102 5.57 -6.36 7.91
C ALA A 102 4.31 -5.94 7.14
N LEU A 103 3.34 -6.85 7.00
CA LEU A 103 2.05 -6.52 6.41
C LEU A 103 1.20 -5.74 7.43
N VAL A 104 0.85 -4.50 7.13
CA VAL A 104 0.06 -3.65 8.02
C VAL A 104 -1.43 -3.93 7.88
N ILE A 105 -1.94 -3.94 6.64
CA ILE A 105 -3.37 -4.11 6.37
C ILE A 105 -3.60 -4.62 4.95
N MET A 106 -4.62 -5.45 4.80
CA MET A 106 -5.32 -5.69 3.53
C MET A 106 -6.60 -4.86 3.50
N LYS A 107 -6.81 -4.12 2.41
CA LYS A 107 -7.94 -3.22 2.27
C LYS A 107 -8.55 -3.31 0.88
N GLN A 108 -9.85 -3.54 0.82
CA GLN A 108 -10.62 -3.28 -0.38
C GLN A 108 -10.79 -1.76 -0.57
N LEU A 109 -10.31 -1.23 -1.70
CA LEU A 109 -10.37 0.20 -1.98
C LEU A 109 -11.82 0.67 -2.18
N SER A 110 -12.21 1.69 -1.40
CA SER A 110 -13.53 2.31 -1.52
C SER A 110 -13.50 3.55 -2.40
N THR A 111 -14.66 4.00 -2.88
CA THR A 111 -14.82 5.31 -3.56
C THR A 111 -14.25 6.48 -2.76
N THR A 112 -14.32 6.42 -1.43
CA THR A 112 -13.79 7.46 -0.55
C THR A 112 -12.26 7.48 -0.57
N ASP A 113 -11.63 6.31 -0.60
CA ASP A 113 -10.17 6.23 -0.69
C ASP A 113 -9.69 6.77 -2.05
N LEU A 114 -10.44 6.55 -3.14
CA LEU A 114 -10.06 7.01 -4.49
C LEU A 114 -10.47 8.47 -4.80
N SER A 115 -11.17 9.12 -3.88
CA SER A 115 -11.76 10.44 -4.09
C SER A 115 -10.72 11.56 -4.01
N LYS A 116 -10.65 12.40 -5.06
CA LYS A 116 -9.86 13.65 -5.07
C LYS A 116 -10.19 14.57 -3.88
N HIS A 117 -11.47 14.65 -3.53
CA HIS A 117 -11.93 15.53 -2.45
C HIS A 117 -11.40 15.07 -1.09
N HIS A 118 -11.37 13.77 -0.84
CA HIS A 118 -10.92 13.23 0.44
C HIS A 118 -9.39 13.14 0.52
N ASN A 119 -8.72 12.87 -0.61
CA ASN A 119 -7.27 12.82 -0.75
C ASN A 119 -6.57 12.04 0.39
N ARG A 120 -7.15 10.90 0.75
CA ARG A 120 -6.66 10.07 1.85
C ARG A 120 -7.07 8.62 1.69
N ILE A 121 -6.28 7.73 2.27
CA ILE A 121 -6.66 6.34 2.50
C ILE A 121 -6.62 6.05 4.00
N SER A 122 -7.62 5.31 4.47
CA SER A 122 -7.77 4.95 5.89
C SER A 122 -7.17 3.59 6.21
N ILE A 123 -6.51 3.51 7.38
CA ILE A 123 -6.00 2.28 7.99
C ILE A 123 -6.67 2.16 9.37
N PRO A 124 -7.87 1.55 9.46
CA PRO A 124 -8.59 1.41 10.72
C PRO A 124 -7.78 0.59 11.71
N ALA A 125 -7.64 1.05 12.96
CA ALA A 125 -6.74 0.42 13.93
C ALA A 125 -7.10 -1.05 14.23
N LYS A 126 -8.40 -1.38 14.16
CA LYS A 126 -8.91 -2.74 14.37
C LYS A 126 -8.63 -3.71 13.21
N GLN A 127 -8.17 -3.22 12.07
CA GLN A 127 -7.84 -4.02 10.89
C GLN A 127 -6.33 -4.13 10.68
N ILE A 128 -5.52 -3.59 11.59
CA ILE A 128 -4.07 -3.71 11.54
C ILE A 128 -3.70 -5.16 11.89
N MET A 129 -2.90 -5.77 11.03
CA MET A 129 -2.44 -7.15 11.16
C MET A 129 -1.15 -7.25 11.97
N ASN A 130 -0.21 -6.34 11.74
CA ASN A 130 1.07 -6.28 12.45
C ASN A 130 1.35 -4.87 12.95
N GLU A 131 1.94 -4.78 14.15
CA GLU A 131 2.40 -3.50 14.68
C GLU A 131 3.51 -2.93 13.80
N PHE A 132 3.39 -1.66 13.41
CA PHE A 132 4.31 -1.01 12.49
C PHE A 132 4.85 0.30 13.03
N LEU A 133 4.31 0.82 14.15
CA LEU A 133 4.72 2.07 14.74
C LEU A 133 5.58 1.84 16.00
N THR A 134 6.65 2.61 16.12
CA THR A 134 7.42 2.67 17.36
C THR A 134 6.64 3.39 18.45
N VAL A 135 7.07 3.23 19.70
CA VAL A 135 6.47 3.94 20.84
C VAL A 135 6.56 5.46 20.67
N GLU A 136 7.67 5.95 20.14
CA GLU A 136 7.88 7.38 19.87
C GLU A 136 6.93 7.89 18.78
N GLU A 137 6.81 7.17 17.67
CA GLU A 137 5.91 7.53 16.56
C GLU A 137 4.44 7.57 17.02
N LYS A 138 4.03 6.59 17.83
CA LYS A 138 2.70 6.61 18.47
C LYS A 138 2.52 7.85 19.34
N GLY A 139 3.54 8.22 20.12
CA GLY A 139 3.55 9.45 20.92
C GLY A 139 3.33 10.69 20.06
N ARG A 140 4.07 10.82 18.95
CA ARG A 140 3.93 11.92 17.98
C ARG A 140 2.56 11.96 17.33
N LEU A 141 2.00 10.81 16.95
CA LEU A 141 0.69 10.67 16.33
C LEU A 141 -0.48 10.97 17.29
N ASN A 142 -0.29 10.79 18.59
CA ASN A 142 -1.27 11.15 19.61
C ASN A 142 -1.23 12.65 19.97
N HIS A 143 -0.16 13.36 19.59
CA HIS A 143 -0.01 14.77 19.90
C HIS A 143 -0.93 15.65 19.03
N ARG A 144 -1.43 16.73 19.62
CA ARG A 144 -2.33 17.68 18.96
C ARG A 144 -1.86 19.10 19.21
N ASP A 145 -2.00 19.93 18.18
CA ASP A 145 -1.81 21.37 18.30
C ASP A 145 -3.17 22.05 18.17
N GLY A 146 -3.79 22.34 19.33
CA GLY A 146 -5.18 22.77 19.41
C GLY A 146 -6.14 21.77 18.74
N LYS A 147 -6.77 22.19 17.64
CA LYS A 147 -7.67 21.36 16.83
C LYS A 147 -6.97 20.56 15.72
N HIS A 148 -5.68 20.82 15.49
CA HIS A 148 -4.93 20.20 14.41
C HIS A 148 -4.25 18.91 14.89
N LEU A 149 -4.56 17.80 14.19
CA LEU A 149 -3.87 16.53 14.37
C LEU A 149 -2.46 16.66 13.81
N LYS A 150 -1.45 16.37 14.65
CA LYS A 150 -0.09 16.17 14.16
C LYS A 150 0.00 14.85 13.41
N GLY A 151 1.00 14.77 12.55
CA GLY A 151 1.32 13.57 11.81
C GLY A 151 2.82 13.38 11.76
N ILE A 152 3.22 12.22 11.25
CA ILE A 152 4.61 11.94 10.91
C ILE A 152 4.71 11.82 9.40
N ASP A 153 5.85 12.25 8.85
CA ASP A 153 6.12 12.04 7.44
C ASP A 153 6.51 10.58 7.21
N VAL A 154 6.04 10.03 6.10
CA VAL A 154 6.34 8.66 5.67
C VAL A 154 6.55 8.66 4.16
N MET A 155 7.36 7.73 3.67
CA MET A 155 7.56 7.52 2.25
C MET A 155 6.73 6.33 1.78
N VAL A 156 6.02 6.48 0.66
CA VAL A 156 5.18 5.43 0.09
C VAL A 156 5.67 5.11 -1.31
N ILE A 157 6.09 3.86 -1.52
CA ILE A 157 6.37 3.32 -2.86
C ILE A 157 5.05 2.85 -3.46
N GLY A 158 4.74 3.33 -4.66
CA GLY A 158 3.53 2.99 -5.39
C GLY A 158 3.47 1.52 -5.83
N PRO A 159 2.29 1.07 -6.32
CA PRO A 159 2.08 -0.30 -6.77
C PRO A 159 2.58 -0.58 -8.20
N SER A 160 3.00 0.45 -8.95
CA SER A 160 3.59 0.30 -10.28
C SER A 160 5.06 -0.11 -10.21
N GLU A 161 5.57 -0.63 -11.32
CA GLU A 161 6.99 -0.95 -11.50
C GLU A 161 7.89 0.29 -11.66
N SER A 162 7.31 1.49 -11.72
CA SER A 162 8.06 2.74 -11.88
C SER A 162 8.82 3.17 -10.62
N ASP A 163 8.72 2.38 -9.53
CA ASP A 163 9.36 2.63 -8.24
C ASP A 163 9.13 4.08 -7.77
N GLU A 164 7.93 4.62 -8.02
CA GLU A 164 7.58 5.99 -7.66
C GLU A 164 7.43 6.09 -6.14
N VAL A 165 8.26 6.94 -5.52
CA VAL A 165 8.21 7.21 -4.09
C VAL A 165 7.56 8.55 -3.85
N ILE A 166 6.51 8.56 -3.03
CA ILE A 166 5.74 9.77 -2.69
C ILE A 166 5.82 9.98 -1.18
N LYS A 167 6.25 11.18 -0.78
CA LYS A 167 6.17 11.63 0.61
C LYS A 167 4.71 11.87 0.98
N MET A 168 4.26 11.26 2.07
CA MET A 168 2.92 11.42 2.63
C MET A 168 2.99 11.73 4.12
N CYS A 169 1.88 12.19 4.69
CA CYS A 169 1.77 12.40 6.12
C CYS A 169 0.83 11.33 6.70
N LEU A 170 1.32 10.55 7.65
CA LEU A 170 0.51 9.63 8.43
C LEU A 170 -0.09 10.39 9.62
N LYS A 171 -1.41 10.33 9.78
CA LYS A 171 -2.13 10.94 10.91
C LYS A 171 -2.99 9.92 11.63
N LYS A 172 -3.13 10.06 12.95
CA LYS A 172 -4.07 9.28 13.74
C LYS A 172 -5.34 10.08 14.02
N TRP A 173 -6.48 9.46 13.76
CA TRP A 173 -7.82 10.02 13.90
C TRP A 173 -8.55 9.22 14.99
N ASP A 174 -8.67 9.81 16.17
CA ASP A 174 -9.47 9.20 17.24
C ASP A 174 -10.95 9.57 17.08
N MET A 175 -11.79 8.55 17.03
CA MET A 175 -13.25 8.63 17.10
C MET A 175 -13.69 8.08 18.45
N ASN A 176 -14.95 8.34 18.85
CA ASN A 176 -15.46 8.03 20.20
C ASN A 176 -15.19 6.60 20.69
N SER A 177 -15.19 5.60 19.80
CA SER A 177 -15.01 4.18 20.16
C SER A 177 -13.96 3.44 19.32
N ASN A 178 -13.23 4.15 18.46
CA ASN A 178 -12.22 3.54 17.60
C ASN A 178 -11.22 4.59 17.12
N SER A 179 -10.03 4.16 16.74
CA SER A 179 -9.08 5.01 16.03
C SER A 179 -8.83 4.50 14.61
N SER A 180 -8.44 5.40 13.73
CA SER A 180 -7.98 5.08 12.38
C SER A 180 -6.72 5.88 12.11
N TYR A 181 -5.73 5.27 11.49
CA TYR A 181 -4.69 6.03 10.83
C TYR A 181 -5.17 6.42 9.43
N ALA A 182 -4.56 7.46 8.86
CA ALA A 182 -4.81 7.88 7.50
C ALA A 182 -3.52 8.41 6.87
N LEU A 183 -3.20 7.92 5.68
CA LEU A 183 -2.19 8.54 4.81
C LEU A 183 -2.84 9.70 4.06
N VAL A 184 -2.27 10.89 4.20
CA VAL A 184 -2.79 12.14 3.63
C VAL A 184 -1.68 12.90 2.88
N SER A 185 -2.06 14.04 2.28
CA SER A 185 -1.15 15.02 1.63
C SER A 185 -0.45 14.57 0.35
N GLY A 186 -0.58 13.31 -0.08
CA GLY A 186 -0.06 12.83 -1.37
C GLY A 186 -0.84 11.68 -2.00
N TRP A 187 -1.88 11.18 -1.32
CA TRP A 187 -2.57 9.96 -1.70
C TRP A 187 -3.24 10.03 -3.08
N TYR A 188 -4.00 11.09 -3.38
CA TYR A 188 -4.68 11.20 -4.66
C TYR A 188 -3.71 11.40 -5.82
N SER A 189 -2.54 12.01 -5.59
CA SER A 189 -1.49 12.07 -6.62
C SER A 189 -1.01 10.67 -6.99
N LEU A 190 -0.77 9.82 -5.98
CA LEU A 190 -0.45 8.40 -6.17
C LEU A 190 -1.58 7.66 -6.93
N VAL A 191 -2.85 7.89 -6.55
CA VAL A 191 -4.02 7.35 -7.25
C VAL A 191 -4.03 7.78 -8.72
N LYS A 192 -3.79 9.06 -9.00
CA LYS A 192 -3.79 9.62 -10.35
C LYS A 192 -2.69 9.02 -11.23
N ALA A 193 -1.51 8.77 -10.67
CA ALA A 193 -0.40 8.14 -11.39
C ALA A 193 -0.65 6.64 -11.65
N ASN A 194 -1.49 5.99 -10.85
CA ASN A 194 -1.69 4.53 -10.85
C ASN A 194 -3.16 4.14 -11.11
N MET A 195 -3.92 4.93 -11.88
CA MET A 195 -5.36 4.73 -12.10
C MET A 195 -5.73 3.35 -12.67
N GLU A 196 -4.82 2.70 -13.40
CA GLU A 196 -5.06 1.36 -13.94
C GLU A 196 -5.05 0.26 -12.88
N LEU A 197 -4.34 0.48 -11.77
CA LEU A 197 -4.20 -0.44 -10.65
C LEU A 197 -5.13 -0.09 -9.48
N LEU A 198 -5.28 1.22 -9.19
CA LEU A 198 -6.05 1.74 -8.07
C LEU A 198 -7.50 2.01 -8.46
N LYS A 199 -8.26 0.92 -8.58
CA LYS A 199 -9.68 0.92 -8.94
C LYS A 199 -10.55 0.55 -7.75
N GLU A 200 -11.83 0.93 -7.82
CA GLU A 200 -12.79 0.56 -6.78
C GLU A 200 -12.85 -0.98 -6.66
N ASN A 201 -12.97 -1.46 -5.43
CA ASN A 201 -12.97 -2.89 -5.07
C ASN A 201 -11.64 -3.64 -5.29
N ALA A 202 -10.58 -3.00 -5.79
CA ALA A 202 -9.26 -3.59 -5.81
C ALA A 202 -8.77 -3.87 -4.38
N ILE A 203 -8.03 -4.97 -4.19
CA ILE A 203 -7.45 -5.33 -2.90
C ILE A 203 -6.03 -4.75 -2.82
N ALA A 204 -5.86 -3.78 -1.94
CA ALA A 204 -4.58 -3.17 -1.63
C ALA A 204 -3.97 -3.77 -0.37
N GLN A 205 -2.68 -4.06 -0.43
CA GLN A 205 -1.84 -4.38 0.72
C GLN A 205 -0.90 -3.22 1.01
N PHE A 206 -0.82 -2.84 2.28
CA PHE A 206 0.21 -1.93 2.77
C PHE A 206 1.23 -2.71 3.57
N TRP A 207 2.45 -2.77 3.08
CA TRP A 207 3.59 -3.34 3.79
C TRP A 207 4.41 -2.21 4.39
N SER A 208 4.69 -2.25 5.68
CA SER A 208 5.64 -1.34 6.31
C SER A 208 7.05 -1.92 6.25
N PHE A 209 8.05 -1.05 6.22
CA PHE A 209 9.44 -1.40 6.45
C PHE A 209 10.20 -0.18 6.99
N ARG A 210 11.40 -0.44 7.52
CA ARG A 210 12.31 0.58 8.06
C ARG A 210 13.46 0.80 7.10
N LEU A 211 13.68 2.04 6.68
CA LEU A 211 14.85 2.44 5.93
C LEU A 211 15.58 3.54 6.67
N ARG A 212 16.79 3.25 7.17
CA ARG A 212 17.56 4.15 8.05
C ARG A 212 16.76 4.63 9.27
N GLY A 213 15.90 3.77 9.83
CA GLY A 213 15.05 4.05 11.00
C GLY A 213 13.69 4.68 10.69
N GLU A 214 13.55 5.32 9.52
CA GLU A 214 12.31 5.97 9.10
C GLU A 214 11.25 4.95 8.67
N LEU A 215 9.96 5.29 8.85
CA LEU A 215 8.83 4.46 8.43
C LEU A 215 8.52 4.65 6.94
N TRP A 216 8.55 3.52 6.23
CA TRP A 216 8.23 3.45 4.81
C TRP A 216 7.08 2.49 4.56
N PHE A 217 6.34 2.71 3.48
CA PHE A 217 5.32 1.81 2.98
C PHE A 217 5.62 1.35 1.55
N GLN A 218 5.36 0.08 1.28
CA GLN A 218 5.19 -0.46 -0.05
C GLN A 218 3.71 -0.78 -0.26
N LEU A 219 3.10 -0.15 -1.27
CA LEU A 219 1.73 -0.44 -1.69
C LEU A 219 1.75 -1.51 -2.77
N ILE A 220 0.88 -2.51 -2.64
CA ILE A 220 0.72 -3.61 -3.61
C ILE A 220 -0.75 -3.81 -3.90
N ILE A 221 -1.07 -4.08 -5.16
CA ILE A 221 -2.41 -4.50 -5.56
C ILE A 221 -2.40 -5.99 -5.81
N VAL A 222 -3.17 -6.71 -5.00
CA VAL A 222 -3.27 -8.16 -5.04
C VAL A 222 -4.29 -8.55 -6.10
N ARG A 223 -3.93 -9.54 -6.93
CA ARG A 223 -4.83 -10.14 -7.91
C ARG A 223 -5.07 -11.60 -7.52
N GLU A 224 -6.23 -12.13 -7.88
CA GLU A 224 -6.64 -13.53 -7.61
C GLU A 224 -5.62 -14.57 -8.13
N ARG A 225 -4.84 -14.21 -9.16
CA ARG A 225 -3.81 -15.09 -9.77
C ARG A 225 -2.49 -15.17 -8.98
N ASP A 226 -2.30 -14.38 -7.93
CA ASP A 226 -1.05 -14.38 -7.15
C ASP A 226 -1.01 -15.53 -6.11
N GLN A 227 -2.06 -16.35 -6.03
CA GLN A 227 -2.09 -17.64 -5.31
C GLN A 227 -1.26 -18.68 -6.08
N VAL A 228 0.06 -18.59 -6.04
CA VAL A 228 0.93 -19.68 -6.54
C VAL A 228 0.80 -20.85 -5.58
N ASN A 229 0.16 -21.93 -6.04
CA ASN A 229 0.20 -23.25 -5.42
C ASN A 229 1.66 -23.67 -5.18
N VAL A 230 2.15 -23.54 -3.95
CA VAL A 230 3.27 -24.33 -3.46
C VAL A 230 2.69 -25.60 -2.87
N ASN A 231 2.27 -26.52 -3.76
CA ASN A 231 2.18 -27.93 -3.39
C ASN A 231 3.45 -28.59 -3.92
N SER A 232 4.50 -28.52 -3.11
CA SER A 232 5.63 -29.42 -3.20
C SER A 232 5.46 -30.47 -2.12
N GLU A 233 4.93 -31.64 -2.46
CA GLU A 233 5.24 -32.88 -1.77
C GLU A 233 5.59 -33.95 -2.81
N ASP A 234 6.71 -34.59 -2.50
CA ASP A 234 7.54 -35.49 -3.26
C ASP A 234 7.43 -36.91 -2.64
N ASN A 235 7.75 -37.92 -3.45
CA ASN A 235 7.99 -39.34 -3.16
C ASN A 235 6.82 -40.34 -3.22
N GLY A 236 7.02 -41.37 -4.06
CA GLY A 236 6.24 -42.59 -4.09
C GLY A 236 6.61 -43.51 -5.25
N ASP A 237 7.79 -44.12 -5.17
CA ASP A 237 8.32 -45.20 -6.01
C ASP A 237 7.30 -46.36 -6.18
N GLY A 238 7.16 -46.91 -7.39
CA GLY A 238 6.11 -47.88 -7.70
C GLY A 238 6.26 -48.58 -9.05
N VAL A 239 7.07 -49.64 -9.05
CA VAL A 239 7.22 -50.67 -10.10
C VAL A 239 5.88 -51.24 -10.58
N SER A 240 5.69 -51.36 -11.90
CA SER A 240 4.94 -52.48 -12.49
C SER A 240 5.38 -52.77 -13.93
N THR A 241 5.89 -53.98 -14.11
CA THR A 241 6.25 -54.70 -15.35
C THR A 241 5.05 -55.00 -16.25
N ILE A 242 5.34 -55.45 -17.48
CA ILE A 242 4.57 -56.30 -18.45
C ILE A 242 4.17 -55.52 -19.72
N ASN A 243 4.36 -55.97 -20.97
CA ASN A 243 5.22 -56.94 -21.66
C ASN A 243 4.96 -56.76 -23.18
N ASN A 244 6.01 -56.93 -23.99
CA ASN A 244 6.11 -57.65 -25.27
C ASN A 244 5.41 -57.18 -26.57
N GLY A 245 6.27 -57.12 -27.61
CA GLY A 245 5.99 -57.30 -29.04
C GLY A 245 6.55 -56.13 -29.86
N GLU A 246 7.43 -56.24 -30.86
CA GLU A 246 8.11 -57.35 -31.51
C GLU A 246 9.26 -56.73 -32.36
N LEU A 247 10.34 -57.47 -32.55
CA LEU A 247 11.55 -57.10 -33.29
C LEU A 247 11.30 -56.83 -34.78
N ILE A 248 12.01 -55.85 -35.37
CA ILE A 248 12.88 -56.15 -36.52
C ILE A 248 14.10 -55.21 -36.56
N SER A 249 15.26 -55.85 -36.62
CA SER A 249 16.60 -55.30 -36.82
C SER A 249 16.81 -54.83 -38.27
N THR A 250 17.64 -53.80 -38.49
CA THR A 250 18.79 -53.88 -39.40
C THR A 250 19.71 -52.67 -39.21
N SER A 251 20.95 -52.96 -38.83
CA SER A 251 22.12 -52.07 -38.85
C SER A 251 22.51 -51.72 -40.28
N HIS A 252 23.21 -50.60 -40.52
CA HIS A 252 24.44 -50.57 -41.32
C HIS A 252 25.18 -49.24 -41.11
N SER A 253 26.51 -49.35 -41.02
CA SER A 253 27.52 -48.37 -40.62
C SER A 253 28.26 -47.79 -41.84
N SER A 254 29.27 -46.96 -41.57
CA SER A 254 30.29 -46.31 -42.44
C SER A 254 29.87 -44.98 -43.08
N SER A 255 30.49 -43.81 -42.84
CA SER A 255 31.89 -43.35 -42.68
C SER A 255 32.56 -42.94 -44.01
N ILE A 256 32.92 -41.65 -44.08
CA ILE A 256 34.03 -41.00 -44.81
C ILE A 256 34.00 -40.99 -46.35
N ALA A 257 34.07 -39.79 -46.95
CA ALA A 257 35.19 -39.37 -47.82
C ALA A 257 35.05 -37.91 -48.33
N HIS A 258 36.22 -37.28 -48.43
CA HIS A 258 36.53 -35.96 -48.97
C HIS A 258 36.10 -35.75 -50.44
N GLN A 259 35.68 -34.54 -50.78
CA GLN A 259 36.44 -33.58 -51.62
C GLN A 259 35.77 -32.20 -51.59
#